data_AF-A0A818XUK1-F1
#
_entry.id   AF-A0A818XUK1-F1
#
_cell.length_a   1.000
_cell.length_b   1.000
_cell.length_c   1.000
_cell.angle_alpha   90.00
_cell.angle_beta   90.00
_cell.angle_gamma   90.00
#
_symmetry.space_group_name_H-M   'P 1'
#
loop_
_entity.id
_entity.type
_entity.pdbx_description
1 polymer ?
#
loop_
_entity_poly.entity_id
_entity_poly.type
_entity_poly.pdbx_seq_one_letter_code
_entity_poly.pdbx_strand_id
1 'polypeptide(L)' 'MIGTSEAMNLGIKFDLNKDVLAKLINSSSIQCWSSQTYNPCPGVVANVPSSNNYNGGFTSELMTKDLLLALDK' A
#
# COMPACT_ATOMS: atom_id res chain seq x y z
N MET A 1 1.39 1.67 5.41
CA MET A 1 2.04 1.50 4.09
C MET A 1 2.15 2.84 3.37
N ILE A 2 2.90 3.78 3.94
CA ILE A 2 2.82 5.20 3.53
C ILE A 2 3.47 5.41 2.16
N GLY A 3 4.73 5.02 1.98
CA GLY A 3 5.47 5.25 0.73
C GLY A 3 4.81 4.64 -0.51
N THR A 4 4.29 3.40 -0.43
CA THR A 4 3.55 2.79 -1.56
C THR A 4 2.27 3.56 -1.88
N SER A 5 1.51 4.00 -0.86
CA SER A 5 0.29 4.79 -1.08
C SER A 5 0.59 6.12 -1.77
N GLU A 6 1.64 6.81 -1.34
CA GLU A 6 2.08 8.08 -1.94
C GLU A 6 2.51 7.91 -3.39
N ALA A 7 3.35 6.92 -3.68
CA ALA A 7 3.82 6.64 -5.03
C ALA A 7 2.66 6.29 -5.99
N MET A 8 1.73 5.43 -5.55
CA MET A 8 0.55 5.06 -6.35
C MET A 8 -0.35 6.27 -6.60
N ASN A 9 -0.66 7.05 -5.55
CA ASN A 9 -1.50 8.25 -5.67
C ASN A 9 -0.87 9.31 -6.59
N LEU A 10 0.44 9.53 -6.49
CA LEU A 10 1.16 10.46 -7.35
C LEU A 10 1.08 10.03 -8.81
N GLY A 11 1.32 8.75 -9.11
CA GLY A 11 1.22 8.24 -10.47
C GLY A 11 -0.20 8.32 -11.04
N ILE A 12 -1.23 8.02 -10.25
CA ILE A 12 -2.64 8.16 -10.66
C ILE A 12 -2.97 9.62 -10.96
N LYS A 13 -2.47 10.58 -10.17
CA LYS A 13 -2.64 12.02 -10.46
C LYS A 13 -1.96 12.47 -11.74
N PHE A 14 -0.92 11.77 -12.19
CA PHE A 14 -0.29 11.96 -13.49
C PHE A 14 -0.95 11.13 -14.61
N ASP A 15 -2.18 10.65 -14.38
CA ASP A 15 -2.98 9.88 -15.35
C ASP A 15 -2.33 8.54 -15.76
N LEU A 16 -1.45 8.01 -14.91
CA LEU A 16 -0.89 6.67 -15.12
C LEU A 16 -1.93 5.61 -14.74
N ASN A 17 -2.04 4.57 -15.57
CA ASN A 17 -2.83 3.40 -15.24
C ASN A 17 -2.25 2.72 -13.99
N LYS A 18 -3.07 2.61 -12.93
CA LYS A 18 -2.67 2.04 -11.63
C LYS A 18 -2.13 0.62 -11.72
N ASP A 19 -2.67 -0.23 -12.60
CA ASP A 19 -2.26 -1.63 -12.71
C ASP A 19 -0.92 -1.76 -13.47
N VAL A 20 -0.70 -0.90 -14.47
CA VAL A 20 0.59 -0.78 -15.16
C VAL A 20 1.66 -0.24 -14.20
N LEU A 21 1.33 0.80 -13.43
CA LEU A 21 2.22 1.39 -12.44
C LEU A 21 2.60 0.36 -11.36
N ALA A 22 1.63 -0.39 -10.83
CA ALA A 22 1.90 -1.44 -9.85
C ALA A 22 2.79 -2.54 -10.41
N LYS A 23 2.59 -2.96 -11.67
CA LYS A 23 3.48 -3.91 -12.35
C LYS A 23 4.90 -3.36 -12.45
N LEU A 24 5.06 -2.11 -12.87
CA LEU A 24 6.36 -1.44 -12.97
C LEU A 24 7.08 -1.38 -11.62
N ILE A 25 6.38 -0.94 -10.55
CA ILE A 25 6.93 -0.89 -9.19
C ILE A 25 7.41 -2.27 -8.76
N ASN A 26 6.59 -3.31 -8.99
CA ASN A 26 6.87 -4.67 -8.56
C ASN A 26 7.92 -5.40 -9.43
N SER A 27 8.30 -4.86 -10.60
CA SER A 27 9.41 -5.35 -11.41
C SER A 27 10.68 -4.50 -11.26
N SER A 28 10.69 -3.52 -10.37
CA SER A 28 11.78 -2.55 -10.19
C SER A 28 12.44 -2.66 -8.81
N SER A 29 13.50 -1.87 -8.57
CA SER A 29 14.24 -1.84 -7.29
C SER A 29 13.43 -1.33 -6.09
N ILE A 30 12.31 -0.64 -6.34
CA ILE A 30 11.42 -0.09 -5.31
C ILE A 30 10.32 -1.06 -4.87
N GLN A 31 10.38 -2.32 -5.33
CA GLN A 31 9.47 -3.38 -4.90
C GLN A 31 9.58 -3.57 -3.38
N CYS A 32 8.42 -3.76 -2.73
CA CYS A 32 8.34 -4.15 -1.33
C CYS A 32 7.10 -5.02 -1.06
N TRP A 33 7.02 -5.61 0.13
CA TRP A 33 5.86 -6.42 0.53
C TRP A 33 4.53 -5.67 0.37
N SER A 34 4.49 -4.39 0.74
CA SER A 34 3.32 -3.54 0.61
C SER A 34 2.90 -3.29 -0.84
N SER A 35 3.81 -3.23 -1.81
CA SER A 35 3.45 -2.99 -3.21
C SER A 35 3.00 -4.26 -3.94
N GLN A 36 3.60 -5.41 -3.59
CA GLN A 36 3.36 -6.67 -4.28
C GLN A 36 2.22 -7.49 -3.66
N THR A 37 2.20 -7.63 -2.34
CA THR A 37 1.29 -8.55 -1.63
C THR A 37 0.10 -7.83 -1.02
N TYR A 38 0.27 -6.56 -0.61
CA TYR A 38 -0.74 -5.83 0.16
C TYR A 38 -1.01 -4.42 -0.37
N ASN A 39 -1.13 -4.30 -1.71
CA ASN A 39 -1.17 -2.99 -2.37
C ASN A 39 -2.31 -2.11 -1.81
N PRO A 40 -2.02 -0.85 -1.39
CA PRO A 40 -3.01 0.02 -0.76
C PRO A 40 -4.04 0.60 -1.74
N CYS A 41 -3.78 0.54 -3.06
CA CYS A 41 -4.67 1.05 -4.09
C CYS A 41 -5.79 0.04 -4.41
N PRO A 42 -7.07 0.43 -4.34
CA PRO A 42 -8.19 -0.48 -4.57
C PRO A 42 -8.14 -1.18 -5.94
N GLY A 43 -8.44 -2.47 -5.93
CA GLY A 43 -8.57 -3.30 -7.14
C GLY A 43 -7.24 -3.59 -7.86
N VAL A 44 -6.08 -3.28 -7.28
CA VAL A 44 -4.77 -3.67 -7.86
C VAL A 44 -4.40 -5.11 -7.48
N VAL A 45 -4.66 -5.51 -6.24
CA VAL A 45 -4.46 -6.88 -5.74
C VAL A 45 -5.80 -7.40 -5.23
N ALA A 46 -6.13 -8.66 -5.55
CA ALA A 46 -7.33 -9.32 -5.05
C ALA A 46 -7.14 -9.81 -3.60
N ASN A 47 -8.23 -10.03 -2.86
CA ASN A 47 -8.22 -10.61 -1.51
C ASN A 47 -7.38 -9.84 -0.46
N VAL A 48 -7.23 -8.53 -0.61
CA VAL A 48 -6.60 -7.64 0.38
C VAL A 48 -7.59 -6.57 0.84
N PRO A 49 -7.40 -5.92 1.99
CA PRO A 49 -8.35 -4.94 2.52
C PRO A 49 -8.65 -3.79 1.57
N SER A 50 -7.67 -3.31 0.80
CA SER A 50 -7.89 -2.24 -0.19
C SER A 50 -8.93 -2.60 -1.25
N SER A 51 -9.14 -3.89 -1.52
CA SER A 51 -10.17 -4.41 -2.43
C SER A 51 -11.47 -4.82 -1.70
N ASN A 52 -11.59 -4.54 -0.41
CA ASN A 52 -12.76 -4.80 0.43
C ASN A 52 -13.07 -3.60 1.36
N ASN A 53 -13.03 -2.38 0.82
CA ASN A 53 -13.29 -1.13 1.56
C ASN A 53 -12.48 -0.99 2.86
N TYR A 54 -11.24 -1.52 2.87
CA TYR A 54 -10.34 -1.54 4.02
C TYR A 54 -10.87 -2.27 5.25
N ASN A 55 -11.85 -3.17 5.08
CA ASN A 55 -12.37 -3.99 6.17
C ASN A 55 -11.42 -5.14 6.53
N GLY A 56 -11.28 -5.40 7.83
CA GLY A 56 -10.42 -6.47 8.37
C GLY A 56 -8.92 -6.17 8.26
N GLY A 57 -8.10 -7.22 8.34
CA GLY A 57 -6.64 -7.08 8.28
C GLY A 57 -6.03 -6.54 9.58
N PHE A 58 -4.95 -5.76 9.45
CA PHE A 58 -4.27 -5.12 10.58
C PHE A 58 -4.74 -3.68 10.73
N THR A 59 -5.38 -3.36 11.87
CA THR A 59 -6.05 -2.07 12.05
C THR A 59 -5.05 -0.92 12.19
N SER A 60 -5.47 0.27 11.74
CA SER A 60 -4.66 1.49 11.88
C SER A 60 -4.36 1.84 13.34
N GLU A 61 -5.27 1.51 14.26
CA GLU A 61 -5.07 1.69 15.70
C GLU A 61 -3.93 0.83 16.24
N LEU A 62 -3.88 -0.45 15.85
CA LEU A 62 -2.79 -1.35 16.24
C LEU A 62 -1.46 -0.93 15.60
N MET A 63 -1.47 -0.50 14.34
CA MET A 63 -0.27 0.08 13.69
C MET A 63 0.23 1.31 14.44
N THR A 64 -0.68 2.20 14.86
CA THR A 64 -0.32 3.39 15.63
C THR A 64 0.27 3.01 16.98
N LYS A 65 -0.35 2.07 17.69
CA LYS A 65 0.16 1.54 18.96
C LYS A 65 1.56 0.93 18.78
N ASP A 66 1.80 0.12 17.76
CA ASP A 66 3.13 -0.47 17.50
C ASP A 66 4.18 0.59 17.12
N LEU A 67 3.81 1.62 16.35
CA LEU A 67 4.71 2.74 16.04
C LEU A 67 5.08 3.55 17.28
N LEU A 68 4.13 3.78 18.19
CA LEU A 68 4.41 4.46 19.46
C LEU A 68 5.35 3.64 20.33
N LEU A 69 5.12 2.32 20.44
CA LEU A 69 6.04 1.42 21.16
C LEU A 69 7.44 1.39 20.54
N ALA A 70 7.58 1.53 19.22
CA ALA A 70 8.88 1.60 18.55
C ALA A 70 9.59 2.96 18.77
N LEU A 71 8.84 4.02 19.09
CA LEU A 71 9.36 5.36 19.37
C LEU A 71 9.68 5.58 20.86
N ASP A 72 8.99 4.86 21.75
CA ASP A 72 9.26 4.87 23.19
C ASP A 72 10.72 4.42 23.45
N LYS A 73 11.49 5.34 24.04
CA LYS A 73 12.87 5.12 24.48
C LYS A 73 12.92 4.75 25.95
#